data_AF-A0A7X7HWR7-F1
#
_entry.id   AF-A0A7X7HWR7-F1
#
_cell.length_a   1.000
_cell.length_b   1.000
_cell.length_c   1.000
_cell.angle_alpha   90.00
_cell.angle_beta   90.00
_cell.angle_gamma   90.00
#
_symmetry.space_group_name_H-M   'P 1'
#
loop_
_entity.id
_entity.type
_entity.pdbx_description
1 polymer ?
#
loop_
_entity_poly.entity_id
_entity_poly.type
_entity_poly.pdbx_seq_one_letter_code
_entity_poly.pdbx_strand_id
1 'polypeptide(L)'
;REFEEHLAPEAKARETLVMGLRRIAGWGRDEFRNATGFDYTALRGKEIAELEQQGLLVVEPGRIRLAEEALFVSDSVFAALV
;
A
#
# COMPACT_ATOMS: atom_id res chain seq x y z
N ARG A 1 -25.64 -1.01 -20.92
CA ARG A 1 -24.77 0.06 -20.39
C ARG A 1 -24.30 -0.43 -19.04
N GLU A 2 -23.12 -1.03 -19.03
CA GLU A 2 -22.51 -1.67 -17.86
C GLU A 2 -22.00 -0.59 -16.90
N PHE A 3 -22.47 -0.65 -15.66
CA PHE A 3 -21.85 0.03 -14.54
C PHE A 3 -20.86 -0.97 -13.95
N GLU A 4 -19.67 -1.12 -14.55
CA GLU A 4 -18.63 -1.93 -13.95
C GLU A 4 -18.16 -1.26 -12.64
N GLU A 5 -18.36 -1.96 -11.53
CA GLU A 5 -17.83 -1.65 -10.20
C GLU A 5 -16.29 -1.62 -10.21
N HIS A 6 -15.65 -0.64 -10.85
CA HIS A 6 -14.19 -0.51 -10.83
C HIS A 6 -13.69 -0.06 -9.45
N LEU A 7 -14.49 0.72 -8.72
CA LEU A 7 -14.10 1.24 -7.42
C LEU A 7 -14.04 0.16 -6.32
N ALA A 8 -14.90 -0.87 -6.37
CA ALA A 8 -14.96 -1.86 -5.30
C ALA A 8 -13.70 -2.78 -5.26
N PRO A 9 -13.18 -3.29 -6.39
CA PRO A 9 -11.92 -4.02 -6.45
C PRO A 9 -10.71 -3.17 -6.03
N GLU A 10 -10.61 -1.92 -6.49
CA GLU A 10 -9.49 -1.04 -6.12
C GLU A 10 -9.55 -0.62 -4.64
N ALA A 11 -10.74 -0.32 -4.11
CA ALA A 11 -10.91 -0.06 -2.67
C ALA A 11 -10.49 -1.28 -1.84
N LYS A 12 -10.91 -2.48 -2.24
CA LYS A 12 -10.49 -3.72 -1.57
C LYS A 12 -8.99 -3.97 -1.67
N ALA A 13 -8.37 -3.64 -2.80
CA ALA A 13 -6.92 -3.75 -2.97
C ALA A 13 -6.17 -2.75 -2.06
N ARG A 14 -6.66 -1.52 -1.89
CA ARG A 14 -6.11 -0.54 -0.94
C ARG A 14 -6.23 -0.99 0.51
N GLU A 15 -7.37 -1.54 0.89
CA GLU A 15 -7.53 -2.19 2.21
C GLU A 15 -6.53 -3.34 2.40
N THR A 16 -6.38 -4.19 1.39
CA THR A 16 -5.40 -5.30 1.40
C THR A 16 -3.96 -4.79 1.54
N LEU A 17 -3.64 -3.68 0.87
CA LEU A 17 -2.35 -3.01 0.98
C LEU A 17 -2.08 -2.60 2.44
N VAL A 18 -3.02 -1.88 3.07
CA VAL A 18 -2.92 -1.46 4.48
C VAL A 18 -2.77 -2.66 5.41
N MET A 19 -3.56 -3.72 5.21
CA MET A 19 -3.51 -4.91 6.07
C MET A 19 -2.17 -5.64 6.01
N GLY A 20 -1.49 -5.66 4.86
CA GLY A 20 -0.16 -6.25 4.76
C GLY A 20 0.94 -5.32 5.29
N LEU A 21 0.80 -4.00 5.17
CA LEU A 21 1.75 -3.03 5.77
C LEU A 21 1.72 -3.03 7.31
N ARG A 22 0.63 -3.50 7.93
CA ARG A 22 0.59 -3.79 9.38
C ARG A 22 1.54 -4.91 9.79
N ARG A 23 2.03 -5.72 8.85
CA ARG A 23 3.08 -6.72 9.08
C ARG A 23 4.43 -6.08 8.81
N ILE A 24 5.43 -6.37 9.66
CA ILE A 24 6.79 -5.82 9.53
C ILE A 24 7.39 -6.08 8.15
N ALA A 25 7.10 -7.24 7.54
CA ALA A 25 7.58 -7.58 6.20
C ALA A 25 7.00 -6.69 5.07
N GLY A 26 5.83 -6.08 5.29
CA GLY A 26 5.12 -5.33 4.26
C GLY A 26 4.73 -6.17 3.04
N TRP A 27 4.74 -5.56 1.86
CA TRP A 27 4.31 -6.17 0.60
C TRP A 27 5.44 -6.24 -0.42
N GLY A 28 5.64 -7.43 -1.00
CA GLY A 28 6.31 -7.54 -2.29
C GLY A 28 5.38 -7.11 -3.44
N ARG A 29 5.93 -6.51 -4.51
CA ARG A 29 5.16 -6.09 -5.70
C ARG A 29 4.42 -7.26 -6.34
N ASP A 30 5.14 -8.34 -6.62
CA ASP A 30 4.56 -9.52 -7.26
C ASP A 30 3.60 -10.26 -6.31
N GLU A 31 3.92 -10.29 -5.02
CA GLU A 31 3.06 -10.85 -3.98
C GLU A 31 1.70 -10.14 -3.93
N PHE A 32 1.72 -8.81 -3.92
CA PHE A 32 0.51 -7.99 -3.91
C PHE A 32 -0.28 -8.10 -5.21
N ARG A 33 0.41 -8.09 -6.37
CA ARG A 33 -0.22 -8.30 -7.68
C ARG A 33 -0.89 -9.66 -7.77
N ASN A 34 -0.25 -10.72 -7.29
CA ASN A 34 -0.84 -12.06 -7.29
C ASN A 34 -2.04 -12.16 -6.34
N ALA A 35 -2.00 -11.47 -5.20
CA ALA A 35 -3.08 -11.51 -4.21
C ALA A 35 -4.32 -10.68 -4.61
N THR A 36 -4.12 -9.57 -5.35
CA THR A 36 -5.19 -8.59 -5.60
C THR A 36 -5.51 -8.38 -7.07
N GLY A 37 -4.59 -8.71 -7.99
CA GLY A 37 -4.65 -8.34 -9.40
C GLY A 37 -4.16 -6.91 -9.69
N PHE A 38 -3.77 -6.14 -8.68
CA PHE A 38 -3.40 -4.72 -8.81
C PHE A 38 -1.93 -4.47 -8.50
N ASP A 39 -1.41 -3.35 -9.00
CA ASP A 39 -0.11 -2.81 -8.61
C ASP A 39 -0.29 -1.68 -7.60
N TYR A 40 0.30 -1.79 -6.40
CA TYR A 40 0.17 -0.75 -5.37
C TYR A 40 0.79 0.60 -5.76
N THR A 41 1.76 0.63 -6.67
CA THR A 41 2.30 1.88 -7.25
C THR A 41 1.33 2.50 -8.23
N ALA A 42 0.55 1.71 -8.95
CA ALA A 42 -0.53 2.25 -9.79
C ALA A 42 -1.68 2.80 -8.92
N LEU A 43 -1.98 2.14 -7.80
CA LEU A 43 -3.05 2.56 -6.89
C LEU A 43 -2.69 3.80 -6.05
N ARG A 44 -1.48 3.84 -5.48
CA ARG A 44 -1.05 4.80 -4.44
C ARG A 44 0.39 5.26 -4.59
N GLY A 45 0.95 5.24 -5.80
CA GLY A 45 2.36 5.53 -6.04
C GLY A 45 2.80 6.92 -5.57
N LYS A 46 1.92 7.91 -5.68
CA LYS A 46 2.20 9.27 -5.18
C LYS A 46 2.31 9.28 -3.66
N GLU A 47 1.33 8.74 -2.96
CA GLU A 47 1.29 8.70 -1.50
C GLU A 47 2.42 7.83 -0.93
N ILE A 48 2.74 6.71 -1.59
CA ILE A 48 3.89 5.87 -1.24
C ILE A 48 5.20 6.66 -1.32
N ALA A 49 5.41 7.43 -2.40
CA ALA A 49 6.61 8.25 -2.55
C ALA A 49 6.67 9.39 -1.52
N GLU A 50 5.54 10.02 -1.20
CA GLU A 50 5.47 11.05 -0.15
C GLU A 50 5.79 10.48 1.24
N LEU A 51 5.27 9.28 1.54
CA LEU A 51 5.56 8.58 2.79
C LEU A 51 7.01 8.09 2.87
N GLU A 52 7.60 7.67 1.75
CA GLU A 52 9.03 7.35 1.65
C GLU A 52 9.90 8.57 1.95
N GLN A 53 9.59 9.72 1.32
CA GLN A 53 10.31 10.98 1.55
C GLN A 53 10.23 11.46 3.01
N GLN A 54 9.14 11.13 3.70
CA GLN A 54 8.96 11.42 5.13
C GLN A 54 9.63 10.40 6.06
N GLY A 55 10.25 9.33 5.51
CA GLY A 55 10.83 8.24 6.30
C GLY A 55 9.79 7.36 6.99
N LEU A 56 8.53 7.37 6.51
CA LEU A 56 7.42 6.60 7.07
C LEU A 56 7.27 5.23 6.41
N LEU A 57 7.64 5.12 5.14
CA LEU A 57 7.78 3.86 4.43
C LEU A 57 9.23 3.65 4.01
N VAL A 58 9.66 2.40 4.03
CA VAL A 58 10.87 1.95 3.34
C VAL A 58 10.43 1.35 2.01
N VAL A 59 10.92 1.93 0.92
CA VAL A 59 10.69 1.45 -0.44
C VAL A 59 11.99 0.83 -0.96
N GLU A 60 11.93 -0.46 -1.22
CA GLU A 60 13.03 -1.25 -1.78
C GLU A 60 12.64 -1.71 -3.20
N PRO A 61 13.61 -2.12 -4.03
CA PRO A 61 13.29 -2.73 -5.31
C PRO A 61 12.32 -3.91 -5.15
N GLY A 62 11.07 -3.70 -5.55
CA GLY A 62 10.02 -4.71 -5.50
C GLY A 62 9.36 -4.94 -4.13
N ARG A 63 9.63 -4.11 -3.11
CA ARG A 63 8.98 -4.23 -1.80
C ARG A 63 8.72 -2.87 -1.14
N ILE A 64 7.62 -2.78 -0.40
CA ILE A 64 7.37 -1.68 0.53
C ILE A 64 7.05 -2.22 1.91
N ARG A 65 7.51 -1.53 2.96
CA ARG A 65 7.19 -1.84 4.35
C ARG A 65 7.16 -0.57 5.19
N LEU A 66 6.53 -0.64 6.35
CA LEU A 66 6.61 0.43 7.33
C LEU A 66 8.07 0.60 7.81
N ALA A 67 8.50 1.85 7.97
CA ALA A 67 9.75 2.12 8.68
C ALA A 67 9.61 1.75 10.16
N GLU A 68 10.69 1.27 10.79
CA GLU A 68 10.64 0.84 12.19
C GLU A 68 10.35 2.04 13.11
N GLU A 69 10.90 3.20 12.77
CA GLU A 69 10.72 4.47 13.47
C GLU A 69 9.28 5.01 13.33
N ALA A 70 8.55 4.57 12.31
CA ALA A 70 7.19 5.00 12.02
C ALA A 70 6.10 4.12 12.68
N LEU A 71 6.49 3.06 13.42
CA LEU A 71 5.55 2.16 14.10
C LEU A 71 4.58 2.91 15.04
N PHE A 72 5.04 3.96 15.71
CA PHE A 72 4.22 4.75 16.64
C PHE A 72 3.19 5.66 15.94
N VAL A 73 3.32 5.87 14.64
CA VAL A 73 2.43 6.72 13.82
C VAL A 73 1.77 5.92 12.68
N SER A 74 1.76 4.58 12.80
CA SER A 74 1.34 3.67 11.74
C SER A 74 -0.08 3.95 11.22
N ASP A 75 -1.00 4.34 12.11
CA ASP A 75 -2.38 4.62 11.73
C ASP A 75 -2.50 5.81 10.76
N SER A 76 -1.67 6.85 10.94
CA SER A 76 -1.61 7.99 10.02
C SER A 76 -1.04 7.59 8.66
N VAL A 77 -0.07 6.67 8.63
CA VAL A 77 0.48 6.12 7.38
C VAL A 77 -0.59 5.34 6.63
N PHE A 78 -1.35 4.50 7.34
CA PHE A 78 -2.42 3.70 6.73
C PHE A 78 -3.57 4.55 6.21
N ALA A 79 -3.95 5.60 6.93
CA ALA A 79 -4.99 6.53 6.51
C ALA A 79 -4.67 7.23 5.17
N ALA A 80 -3.39 7.44 4.85
CA ALA A 80 -2.99 8.04 3.57
C ALA A 80 -3.11 7.07 2.37
N LEU A 81 -3.26 5.76 2.60
CA LEU A 81 -3.24 4.74 1.56
C LEU A 81 -4.63 4.16 1.21
N VAL A 82 -5.66 4.45 2.02
CA VAL A 82 -7.04 4.00 1.81
C VAL A 82 -7.87 4.98 1.00
#